data_AF-A0A9E2H4A5-F1
#
_entry.id   AF-A0A9E2H4A5-F1
#
_cell.length_a   1.000
_cell.length_b   1.000
_cell.length_c   1.000
_cell.angle_alpha   90.00
_cell.angle_beta   90.00
_cell.angle_gamma   90.00
#
_symmetry.space_group_name_H-M   'P 1'
#
loop_
_entity.id
_entity.type
_entity.pdbx_description
1 polymer ?
#
loop_
_entity_poly.entity_id
_entity_poly.type
_entity_poly.pdbx_seq_one_letter_code
_entity_poly.pdbx_strand_id
1 'polypeptide(L)'
;KLYSALNKDGKYLKKFYSTLDILDAGYMSDRKTEAQRMFREISSISIIPLDKQEAFQNEIITFFATIPEQKEKRKGLYTKFKMFVLAKYVVSIPNNPWKDKREYINSVECWADSNSELDNKLKEKLKHWCREIYFADYEYDFNTGVNSSNEKQKKYDSTFL
;
A
#
# COMPACT_ATOMS: atom_id res chain seq x y z
N LYS A 1 -10.06 -31.08 -5.70
CA LYS A 1 -9.69 -30.00 -6.66
C LYS A 1 -10.20 -28.68 -6.09
N LEU A 2 -9.34 -27.86 -5.49
CA LEU A 2 -9.74 -26.67 -4.70
C LEU A 2 -10.41 -25.57 -5.55
N TYR A 3 -10.09 -25.50 -6.85
CA TYR A 3 -10.46 -24.40 -7.73
C TYR A 3 -11.84 -24.54 -8.41
N SER A 4 -12.57 -25.64 -8.21
CA SER A 4 -13.86 -25.87 -8.86
C SER A 4 -15.00 -25.01 -8.31
N ALA A 5 -14.80 -24.32 -7.18
CA ALA A 5 -15.79 -23.45 -6.56
C ALA A 5 -15.71 -21.98 -7.02
N LEU A 6 -14.71 -21.61 -7.83
CA LEU A 6 -14.54 -20.24 -8.31
C LEU A 6 -15.39 -19.98 -9.57
N ASN A 7 -16.05 -18.82 -9.61
CA ASN A 7 -16.82 -18.38 -10.78
C ASN A 7 -15.91 -18.34 -12.03
N LYS A 8 -16.25 -19.17 -13.03
CA LYS A 8 -15.42 -19.43 -14.22
C LYS A 8 -15.22 -18.19 -15.09
N ASP A 9 -16.12 -17.21 -15.02
CA ASP A 9 -16.07 -15.97 -15.81
C ASP A 9 -15.55 -14.77 -15.00
N GLY A 10 -15.10 -15.00 -13.75
CA GLY A 10 -14.59 -13.95 -12.89
C GLY A 10 -13.31 -13.32 -13.46
N LYS A 11 -13.23 -11.97 -13.44
CA LYS A 11 -12.03 -11.20 -13.84
C LYS A 11 -10.74 -11.71 -13.15
N TYR A 12 -10.86 -12.21 -11.92
CA TYR A 12 -9.76 -12.83 -11.17
C TYR A 12 -9.26 -14.12 -11.83
N LEU A 13 -10.16 -15.03 -12.20
CA LEU A 13 -9.80 -16.33 -12.77
C LEU A 13 -9.16 -16.16 -14.15
N LYS A 14 -9.69 -15.23 -14.96
CA LYS A 14 -9.09 -14.85 -16.24
C LYS A 14 -7.67 -14.31 -16.09
N LYS A 15 -7.43 -13.44 -15.10
CA LYS A 15 -6.11 -12.87 -14.82
C LYS A 15 -5.14 -13.92 -14.24
N PHE A 16 -5.66 -14.86 -13.46
CA PHE A 16 -4.91 -15.98 -12.93
C PHE A 16 -4.40 -16.90 -14.04
N TYR A 17 -5.29 -17.36 -14.93
CA TYR A 17 -4.91 -18.21 -16.05
C TYR A 17 -4.02 -17.49 -17.07
N SER A 18 -4.25 -16.21 -17.37
CA SER A 18 -3.31 -15.46 -18.21
C SER A 18 -1.92 -15.36 -17.60
N THR A 19 -1.82 -15.32 -16.27
CA THR A 19 -0.53 -15.30 -15.56
C THR A 19 0.12 -16.70 -15.56
N LEU A 20 -0.68 -17.76 -15.45
CA LEU A 20 -0.22 -19.14 -15.64
C LEU A 20 0.29 -19.38 -17.07
N ASP A 21 -0.41 -18.89 -18.10
CA ASP A 21 0.03 -19.01 -19.49
C ASP A 21 1.37 -18.29 -19.73
N ILE A 22 1.60 -17.14 -19.07
CA ILE A 22 2.89 -16.44 -19.08
C ILE A 22 4.01 -17.27 -18.42
N LEU A 23 3.68 -18.05 -17.40
CA LEU A 23 4.62 -18.95 -16.70
C LEU A 23 4.92 -20.21 -17.51
N ASP A 24 3.92 -20.78 -18.18
CA ASP A 24 4.00 -22.03 -18.94
C ASP A 24 4.72 -21.85 -20.29
N ALA A 25 4.72 -20.63 -20.84
CA ALA A 25 5.45 -20.26 -22.06
C ALA A 25 7.00 -20.31 -21.95
N GLY A 26 7.55 -20.77 -20.82
CA GLY A 26 8.87 -21.38 -20.75
C GLY A 26 10.04 -20.53 -21.28
N TYR A 27 10.21 -19.28 -20.84
CA TYR A 27 11.47 -18.54 -21.06
C TYR A 27 11.68 -17.45 -19.96
N MET A 28 12.86 -17.50 -19.33
CA MET A 28 13.56 -16.46 -18.54
C MET A 28 13.16 -16.21 -17.07
N SER A 29 14.16 -16.38 -16.20
CA SER A 29 14.18 -16.04 -14.76
C SER A 29 13.64 -14.64 -14.44
N ASP A 30 13.80 -13.68 -15.36
CA ASP A 30 13.34 -12.30 -15.19
C ASP A 30 11.79 -12.19 -15.15
N ARG A 31 11.09 -13.04 -15.92
CA ARG A 31 9.62 -13.07 -15.91
C ARG A 31 9.03 -13.79 -14.71
N LYS A 32 9.80 -14.62 -14.00
CA LYS A 32 9.39 -15.22 -12.73
C LYS A 32 9.24 -14.14 -11.65
N THR A 33 10.18 -13.20 -11.59
CA THR A 33 10.12 -12.04 -10.68
C THR A 33 8.94 -11.14 -11.03
N GLU A 34 8.72 -10.88 -12.33
CA GLU A 34 7.57 -10.10 -12.81
C GLU A 34 6.24 -10.81 -12.52
N ALA A 35 6.12 -12.11 -12.77
CA ALA A 35 4.93 -12.89 -12.45
C ALA A 35 4.66 -12.91 -10.94
N GLN A 36 5.69 -13.09 -10.11
CA GLN A 36 5.57 -12.98 -8.66
C GLN A 36 5.15 -11.57 -8.21
N ARG A 37 5.65 -10.52 -8.89
CA ARG A 37 5.22 -9.14 -8.64
C ARG A 37 3.74 -8.97 -8.98
N MET A 38 3.32 -9.42 -10.16
CA MET A 38 1.92 -9.39 -10.59
C MET A 38 1.02 -10.20 -9.66
N PHE A 39 1.48 -11.36 -9.18
CA PHE A 39 0.74 -12.15 -8.19
C PHE A 39 0.57 -11.40 -6.88
N ARG A 40 1.62 -10.75 -6.37
CA ARG A 40 1.54 -9.92 -5.15
C ARG A 40 0.63 -8.71 -5.32
N GLU A 41 0.71 -8.02 -6.45
CA GLU A 41 -0.15 -6.89 -6.80
C GLU A 41 -1.62 -7.30 -6.96
N ILE A 42 -1.88 -8.52 -7.46
CA ILE A 42 -3.23 -9.08 -7.54
C ILE A 42 -3.70 -9.50 -6.14
N SER A 43 -2.82 -10.06 -5.31
CA SER A 43 -3.20 -10.70 -4.05
C SER A 43 -3.34 -9.73 -2.90
N SER A 44 -2.56 -8.64 -2.85
CA SER A 44 -2.43 -7.81 -1.66
C SER A 44 -2.28 -6.32 -1.95
N ILE A 45 -2.72 -5.49 -1.02
CA ILE A 45 -2.57 -4.05 -1.01
C ILE A 45 -1.83 -3.61 0.26
N SER A 46 -1.15 -2.47 0.18
CA SER A 46 -0.47 -1.84 1.32
C SER A 46 -1.40 -0.85 1.99
N ILE A 47 -1.64 -1.02 3.28
CA ILE A 47 -2.47 -0.11 4.07
C ILE A 47 -1.74 0.37 5.33
N ILE A 48 -2.20 1.50 5.86
CA ILE A 48 -1.86 2.00 7.18
C ILE A 48 -3.17 2.02 7.99
N PRO A 49 -3.23 1.31 9.12
CA PRO A 49 -4.39 1.36 10.02
C PRO A 49 -4.70 2.80 10.48
N LEU A 50 -5.99 3.16 10.54
CA LEU A 50 -6.43 4.51 10.92
C LEU A 50 -5.96 4.92 12.33
N ASP A 51 -5.93 4.00 13.28
CA ASP A 51 -5.42 4.21 14.65
C ASP A 51 -3.95 4.64 14.66
N LYS A 52 -3.19 4.34 13.60
CA LYS A 52 -1.78 4.70 13.44
C LYS A 52 -1.55 5.85 12.48
N GLN A 53 -2.60 6.40 11.86
CA GLN A 53 -2.48 7.44 10.84
C GLN A 53 -1.77 8.68 11.38
N GLU A 54 -2.21 9.22 12.52
CA GLU A 54 -1.61 10.44 13.10
C GLU A 54 -0.13 10.22 13.47
N ALA A 55 0.17 9.07 14.10
CA ALA A 55 1.55 8.71 14.44
C ALA A 55 2.45 8.61 13.20
N PHE A 56 1.95 8.00 12.12
CA PHE A 56 2.64 7.92 10.85
C PHE A 56 2.91 9.30 10.24
N GLN A 57 1.91 10.18 10.22
CA GLN A 57 2.01 11.53 9.67
C GLN A 57 3.06 12.36 10.43
N ASN A 58 3.03 12.31 11.77
CA ASN A 58 4.01 12.99 12.61
C ASN A 58 5.43 12.44 12.40
N GLU A 59 5.58 11.13 12.21
CA GLU A 59 6.88 10.52 11.96
C GLU A 59 7.43 10.88 10.57
N ILE A 60 6.57 11.05 9.56
CA ILE A 60 6.98 11.61 8.26
C ILE A 60 7.58 13.01 8.45
N ILE A 61 6.84 13.90 9.12
CA ILE A 61 7.28 15.30 9.31
C ILE A 61 8.61 15.34 10.06
N THR A 62 8.72 14.56 11.13
CA THR A 62 9.94 14.42 11.94
C THR A 62 11.11 13.84 11.14
N PHE A 63 10.84 12.80 10.32
CA PHE A 63 11.85 12.19 9.46
C PHE A 63 12.43 13.19 8.47
N PHE A 64 11.58 14.02 7.84
CA PHE A 64 12.06 15.02 6.87
C PHE A 64 12.72 16.22 7.54
N ALA A 65 12.28 16.63 8.73
CA ALA A 65 12.92 17.69 9.52
C ALA A 65 14.34 17.33 9.98
N THR A 66 14.62 16.03 10.23
CA THR A 66 15.92 15.54 10.70
C THR A 66 16.93 15.26 9.56
N ILE A 67 16.57 15.54 8.30
CA ILE A 67 17.44 15.26 7.15
C ILE A 67 18.61 16.26 7.10
N PRO A 68 19.86 15.77 7.03
CA PRO A 68 21.02 16.64 6.83
C PRO A 68 20.92 17.43 5.52
N GLU A 69 21.27 18.71 5.56
CA GLU A 69 21.32 19.59 4.37
C GLU A 69 22.31 19.09 3.30
N GLN A 70 23.38 18.44 3.75
CA GLN A 70 24.47 17.95 2.91
C GLN A 70 24.03 16.81 1.97
N LYS A 71 24.17 17.03 0.66
CA LYS A 71 23.73 16.13 -0.42
C LYS A 71 24.33 14.72 -0.33
N GLU A 72 25.57 14.59 0.15
CA GLU A 72 26.26 13.30 0.32
C GLU A 72 25.66 12.44 1.44
N LYS A 73 25.16 13.08 2.50
CA LYS A 73 24.48 12.41 3.63
C LYS A 73 23.03 12.03 3.31
N ARG A 74 22.49 12.50 2.18
CA ARG A 74 21.16 12.13 1.65
C ARG A 74 21.16 10.84 0.83
N LYS A 75 22.31 10.18 0.63
CA LYS A 75 22.36 8.85 0.00
C LYS A 75 21.54 7.84 0.81
N GLY A 76 20.75 7.02 0.11
CA GLY A 76 19.91 5.99 0.73
C GLY A 76 18.72 6.53 1.52
N LEU A 77 18.29 7.78 1.27
CA LEU A 77 17.19 8.40 2.00
C LEU A 77 15.89 7.58 1.92
N TYR A 78 15.56 7.07 0.73
CA TYR A 78 14.40 6.19 0.55
C TYR A 78 14.54 4.88 1.33
N THR A 79 15.73 4.27 1.34
CA THR A 79 15.99 3.05 2.13
C THR A 79 15.77 3.31 3.62
N LYS A 80 16.29 4.43 4.14
CA LYS A 80 16.07 4.86 5.52
C LYS A 80 14.61 5.12 5.81
N PHE A 81 13.92 5.84 4.92
CA PHE A 81 12.49 6.10 5.02
C PHE A 81 11.68 4.80 5.09
N LYS A 82 11.98 3.85 4.21
CA LYS A 82 11.33 2.54 4.18
C LYS A 82 11.57 1.75 5.47
N MET A 83 12.81 1.74 5.97
CA MET A 83 13.17 0.99 7.18
C MET A 83 12.62 1.62 8.47
N PHE A 84 12.70 2.94 8.60
CA PHE A 84 12.36 3.63 9.85
C PHE A 84 10.93 4.11 9.92
N VAL A 85 10.29 4.38 8.77
CA VAL A 85 8.90 4.86 8.71
C VAL A 85 8.01 3.73 8.18
N LEU A 86 8.11 3.37 6.89
CA LEU A 86 7.13 2.47 6.28
C LEU A 86 7.03 1.10 6.98
N ALA A 87 8.15 0.51 7.38
CA ALA A 87 8.17 -0.81 8.02
C ALA A 87 7.41 -0.86 9.37
N LYS A 88 7.18 0.28 10.03
CA LYS A 88 6.46 0.35 11.31
C LYS A 88 4.94 0.38 11.14
N TYR A 89 4.47 0.92 10.02
CA TYR A 89 3.05 1.30 9.86
C TYR A 89 2.37 0.56 8.72
N VAL A 90 3.10 0.18 7.68
CA VAL A 90 2.53 -0.43 6.48
C VAL A 90 2.26 -1.90 6.72
N VAL A 91 1.00 -2.28 6.56
CA VAL A 91 0.52 -3.66 6.62
C VAL A 91 0.10 -4.10 5.23
N SER A 92 0.51 -5.31 4.83
CA SER A 92 0.04 -5.93 3.59
C SER A 92 -1.21 -6.75 3.86
N ILE A 93 -2.31 -6.44 3.18
CA ILE A 93 -3.62 -7.09 3.36
C ILE A 93 -4.13 -7.66 2.04
N PRO A 94 -4.96 -8.70 2.04
CA PRO A 94 -5.52 -9.22 0.79
C PRO A 94 -6.32 -8.17 0.02
N ASN A 95 -6.14 -8.12 -1.30
CA ASN A 95 -6.77 -7.12 -2.19
C ASN A 95 -8.28 -7.34 -2.38
N ASN A 96 -8.75 -8.60 -2.27
CA ASN A 96 -10.11 -8.98 -2.63
C ASN A 96 -11.23 -8.21 -1.86
N PRO A 97 -11.16 -8.02 -0.53
CA PRO A 97 -12.18 -7.26 0.20
C PRO A 97 -12.08 -5.73 0.05
N TRP A 98 -10.97 -5.19 -0.48
CA TRP A 98 -10.68 -3.75 -0.49
C TRP A 98 -10.59 -3.13 -1.89
N LYS A 99 -10.78 -3.93 -2.94
CA LYS A 99 -10.58 -3.50 -4.32
C LYS A 99 -11.40 -2.25 -4.70
N ASP A 100 -12.61 -2.14 -4.16
CA ASP A 100 -13.57 -1.07 -4.42
C ASP A 100 -13.48 0.08 -3.41
N LYS A 101 -12.67 -0.07 -2.35
CA LYS A 101 -12.44 0.93 -1.29
C LYS A 101 -11.15 1.76 -1.51
N ARG A 102 -10.46 1.54 -2.63
CA ARG A 102 -9.23 2.25 -3.04
C ARG A 102 -9.57 3.63 -3.59
N GLU A 103 -10.06 4.51 -2.74
CA GLU A 103 -10.34 5.89 -3.09
C GLU A 103 -9.08 6.73 -2.88
N TYR A 104 -8.76 7.60 -3.85
CA TYR A 104 -7.61 8.51 -3.77
C TYR A 104 -7.63 9.34 -2.48
N ILE A 105 -8.81 9.75 -2.02
CA ILE A 105 -9.02 10.53 -0.79
C ILE A 105 -8.45 9.86 0.46
N ASN A 106 -8.36 8.53 0.46
CA ASN A 106 -7.84 7.75 1.57
C ASN A 106 -6.34 7.43 1.40
N SER A 107 -5.67 7.94 0.36
CA SER A 107 -4.26 7.65 0.11
C SER A 107 -3.31 8.57 0.86
N VAL A 108 -2.09 8.09 1.11
CA VAL A 108 -0.99 8.94 1.61
C VAL A 108 -0.67 10.07 0.63
N GLU A 109 -0.88 9.85 -0.67
CA GLU A 109 -0.69 10.82 -1.74
C GLU A 109 -1.62 12.04 -1.57
N CYS A 110 -2.91 11.78 -1.35
CA CYS A 110 -3.90 12.83 -1.12
C CYS A 110 -3.62 13.61 0.18
N TRP A 111 -3.23 12.93 1.25
CA TRP A 111 -2.81 13.62 2.48
C TRP A 111 -1.60 14.53 2.24
N ALA A 112 -0.59 14.06 1.50
CA ALA A 112 0.59 14.86 1.20
C ALA A 112 0.24 16.11 0.37
N ASP A 113 -0.73 16.02 -0.54
CA ASP A 113 -1.23 17.17 -1.30
C ASP A 113 -1.91 18.21 -0.39
N SER A 114 -2.80 17.76 0.48
CA SER A 114 -3.58 18.62 1.39
C SER A 114 -2.75 19.23 2.53
N ASN A 115 -1.58 18.67 2.84
CA ASN A 115 -0.75 19.15 3.95
C ASN A 115 0.04 20.42 3.55
N SER A 116 -0.17 21.52 4.28
CA SER A 116 0.47 22.81 4.04
C SER A 116 1.90 22.93 4.60
N GLU A 117 2.30 22.05 5.52
CA GLU A 117 3.63 22.04 6.15
C GLU A 117 4.72 21.43 5.24
N LEU A 118 4.30 20.67 4.23
CA LEU A 118 5.21 20.01 3.30
C LEU A 118 5.57 20.92 2.12
N ASP A 119 6.85 21.04 1.82
CA ASP A 119 7.29 21.68 0.59
C ASP A 119 6.90 20.84 -0.66
N ASN A 120 6.80 21.49 -1.82
CA ASN A 120 6.41 20.81 -3.07
C ASN A 120 7.35 19.66 -3.44
N LYS A 121 8.64 19.74 -3.11
CA LYS A 121 9.62 18.70 -3.43
C LYS A 121 9.43 17.46 -2.57
N LEU A 122 9.03 17.63 -1.31
CA LEU A 122 8.68 16.58 -0.38
C LEU A 122 7.35 15.94 -0.75
N LYS A 123 6.36 16.74 -1.16
CA LYS A 123 5.08 16.22 -1.68
C LYS A 123 5.30 15.28 -2.86
N GLU A 124 6.07 15.69 -3.87
CA GLU A 124 6.36 14.85 -5.03
C GLU A 124 7.15 13.58 -4.65
N LYS A 125 8.05 13.66 -3.67
CA LYS A 125 8.72 12.46 -3.14
C LYS A 125 7.74 11.52 -2.46
N LEU A 126 6.85 12.02 -1.61
CA LEU A 126 5.88 11.21 -0.90
C LEU A 126 4.89 10.55 -1.84
N LYS A 127 4.42 11.26 -2.87
CA LYS A 127 3.60 10.67 -3.94
C LYS A 127 4.31 9.50 -4.61
N HIS A 128 5.59 9.67 -4.92
CA HIS A 128 6.37 8.60 -5.54
C HIS A 128 6.65 7.44 -4.58
N TRP A 129 6.99 7.73 -3.31
CA TRP A 129 7.44 6.74 -2.33
C TRP A 129 6.31 5.97 -1.65
N CYS A 130 5.16 6.61 -1.50
CA CYS A 130 3.97 6.08 -0.82
C CYS A 130 2.84 5.78 -1.81
N ARG A 131 3.18 5.60 -3.08
CA ARG A 131 2.22 5.27 -4.12
C ARG A 131 1.46 3.99 -3.76
N GLU A 132 0.14 4.01 -3.92
CA GLU A 132 -0.74 2.87 -3.61
C GLU A 132 -0.71 2.44 -2.13
N ILE A 133 -0.36 3.34 -1.22
CA ILE A 133 -0.54 3.17 0.23
C ILE A 133 -1.78 3.93 0.68
N TYR A 134 -2.69 3.23 1.35
CA TYR A 134 -3.99 3.77 1.76
C TYR A 134 -4.15 3.73 3.28
N PHE A 135 -4.83 4.71 3.84
CA PHE A 135 -5.37 4.67 5.19
C PHE A 135 -6.66 3.85 5.19
N ALA A 136 -6.78 2.90 6.12
CA ALA A 136 -7.90 1.99 6.18
C ALA A 136 -8.26 1.64 7.62
N ASP A 137 -9.57 1.59 7.92
CA ASP A 137 -10.05 1.08 9.21
C ASP A 137 -9.85 -0.44 9.24
N TYR A 138 -8.81 -0.89 9.94
CA TYR A 138 -8.42 -2.29 9.96
C TYR A 138 -7.77 -2.63 11.29
N GLU A 139 -8.42 -3.50 12.08
CA GLU A 139 -7.84 -4.05 13.29
C GLU A 139 -6.74 -5.06 12.92
N TYR A 140 -5.49 -4.61 12.90
CA TYR A 140 -4.32 -5.46 12.73
C TYR A 140 -3.83 -5.96 14.10
N ASP A 141 -3.88 -7.27 14.33
CA ASP A 141 -3.29 -7.90 15.51
C ASP A 141 -1.96 -8.58 15.14
N PHE A 142 -0.91 -8.30 15.90
CA PHE A 142 0.44 -8.81 15.61
C PHE A 142 0.53 -10.35 15.70
N ASN A 143 -0.30 -10.99 16.53
CA ASN A 143 -0.28 -12.44 16.76
C ASN A 143 -1.21 -13.19 15.79
N THR A 144 -2.37 -12.63 15.45
CA THR A 144 -3.38 -13.29 14.58
C THR A 144 -3.36 -12.81 13.13
N GLY A 145 -2.55 -11.81 12.81
CA GLY A 145 -2.63 -11.15 11.50
C GLY A 145 -3.94 -10.40 11.43
N VAL A 146 -4.65 -10.48 10.30
CA VAL A 146 -5.94 -9.79 10.20
C VAL A 146 -7.14 -10.69 10.07
N ASN A 147 -8.05 -10.50 11.01
CA ASN A 147 -9.32 -11.18 11.09
C ASN A 147 -10.33 -10.48 10.18
N SER A 148 -10.80 -11.18 9.16
CA SER A 148 -11.86 -10.77 8.21
C SER A 148 -13.24 -10.54 8.88
N SER A 149 -13.31 -10.56 10.21
CA SER A 149 -14.54 -10.63 11.00
C SER A 149 -15.00 -9.28 11.57
N ASN A 150 -14.15 -8.26 11.58
CA ASN A 150 -14.46 -6.96 12.20
C ASN A 150 -14.44 -5.81 11.17
N GLU A 151 -15.27 -5.91 10.12
CA GLU A 151 -15.61 -4.74 9.31
C GLU A 151 -16.58 -3.83 10.08
N LYS A 152 -16.07 -2.89 10.88
CA LYS A 152 -16.90 -1.77 11.37
C LYS A 152 -16.95 -0.71 10.29
N GLN A 153 -17.96 -0.78 9.43
CA GLN A 153 -18.27 0.27 8.47
C GLN A 153 -18.65 1.55 9.22
N LYS A 154 -17.80 2.59 9.16
CA LYS A 154 -18.24 3.97 9.31
C LYS A 154 -18.09 4.68 7.96
N LYS A 155 -19.24 4.97 7.36
CA LYS A 155 -19.39 5.98 6.31
C LYS A 155 -18.92 7.32 6.90
N TYR A 156 -17.90 7.95 6.33
CA TYR A 156 -17.62 9.34 6.64
C TYR A 156 -18.50 10.23 5.78
N ASP A 157 -19.32 11.05 6.45
CA ASP A 157 -20.05 12.14 5.83
C ASP A 157 -19.07 13.18 5.29
N SER A 158 -19.35 13.62 4.07
CA SER A 158 -18.74 14.77 3.44
C SER A 158 -19.05 16.03 4.25
N THR A 159 -18.14 16.45 5.13
CA THR A 159 -18.24 17.78 5.75
C THR A 159 -16.86 18.37 6.01
N PHE A 160 -16.14 18.68 4.93
CA PHE A 160 -15.14 19.75 4.93
C PHE A 160 -15.17 20.42 3.56
N LEU A 161 -16.09 21.38 3.42
CA LEU A 161 -16.03 22.48 2.45
C LEU A 161 -15.30 23.64 3.11
#